data_AF-A0AAD4T5T5-F1
#
_entry.id   AF-A0AAD4T5T5-F1
#
_cell.length_a   1.000
_cell.length_b   1.000
_cell.length_c   1.000
_cell.angle_alpha   90.00
_cell.angle_beta   90.00
_cell.angle_gamma   90.00
#
_symmetry.space_group_name_H-M   'P 1'
#
loop_
_entity.id
_entity.type
_entity.pdbx_description
1 polymer ?
#
loop_
_entity_poly.entity_id
_entity_poly.type
_entity_poly.pdbx_seq_one_letter_code
_entity_poly.pdbx_strand_id
1 'polypeptide(L)'
;MIVGYVQCGAKEVALEIFYKMPYKDIVSWNALLAVLNQCSYSNEALSIFLDMLRGNVRPNKLTLVSMLSACANAGAFDLGQWIHAYIDRNNIETDNHLLSSLIDMYAKCGSIEIAVELFAKVQNKDLLTWSIMIRGLAMNGHGNLSLDLFEEMLQFGVEPDSITFIGVLSACSHAGLVDKGRHYFDMMTRLYKISPEAEHYSCMGVAKLPGCSCIELNGVVQEFFAGDISHPQCEQIYRILEELERHMGSIDRIQNHNVAGEVRLCLPKASSPLSSPPVYEAAEGSIMNWMNVQ
;
A
#
# COMPACT_ATOMS: atom_id res chain seq x y z
N MET A 1 2.71 25.62 12.48
CA MET A 1 4.10 25.98 12.15
C MET A 1 4.97 24.73 11.97
N ILE A 2 5.14 23.89 13.00
CA ILE A 2 5.92 22.62 12.91
C ILE A 2 5.44 21.70 11.78
N VAL A 3 4.12 21.50 11.66
CA VAL A 3 3.50 20.68 10.60
C VAL A 3 3.91 21.16 9.20
N GLY A 4 3.87 22.48 8.96
CA GLY A 4 4.21 23.04 7.65
C GLY A 4 5.68 22.86 7.27
N TYR A 5 6.60 22.93 8.25
CA TYR A 5 8.02 22.70 7.98
C TYR A 5 8.31 21.26 7.56
N VAL A 6 7.70 20.26 8.22
CA VAL A 6 7.88 18.85 7.83
C VAL A 6 7.30 18.58 6.45
N GLN A 7 6.12 19.13 6.13
CA GLN A 7 5.49 18.98 4.81
C GLN A 7 6.33 19.58 3.67
N CYS A 8 7.10 20.63 3.93
CA CYS A 8 8.03 21.22 2.97
C CYS A 8 9.40 20.50 2.91
N GLY A 9 9.54 19.33 3.55
CA GLY A 9 10.78 18.57 3.58
C GLY A 9 11.86 19.12 4.53
N ALA A 10 11.56 20.16 5.31
CA ALA A 10 12.47 20.77 6.28
C ALA A 10 12.26 20.18 7.68
N LYS A 11 12.37 18.85 7.81
CA LYS A 11 12.06 18.15 9.06
C LYS A 11 13.00 18.54 10.21
N GLU A 12 14.27 18.81 9.91
CA GLU A 12 15.28 19.17 10.91
C GLU A 12 14.91 20.48 11.62
N VAL A 13 14.42 21.46 10.87
CA VAL A 13 13.95 22.75 11.40
C VAL A 13 12.70 22.55 12.25
N ALA A 14 11.79 21.67 11.84
CA ALA A 14 10.59 21.36 12.61
C ALA A 14 10.94 20.72 13.96
N LEU A 15 11.90 19.79 13.99
CA LEU A 15 12.41 19.16 15.21
C LEU A 15 13.12 20.18 16.10
N GLU A 16 13.94 21.06 15.53
CA GLU A 16 14.62 22.11 16.29
C GLU A 16 13.61 23.05 16.97
N ILE A 17 12.59 23.50 16.23
CA ILE A 17 11.51 24.34 16.77
C ILE A 17 10.77 23.59 17.88
N PHE A 18 10.42 22.31 17.65
CA PHE A 18 9.74 21.48 18.64
C PHE A 18 10.55 21.38 19.94
N TYR A 19 11.84 21.03 19.86
CA TYR A 19 12.68 20.92 21.04
C TYR A 19 12.87 22.23 21.79
N LYS A 20 12.90 23.37 21.07
CA LYS A 20 12.94 24.72 21.67
C LYS A 20 11.63 25.18 22.30
N MET A 21 10.51 24.48 22.10
CA MET A 21 9.24 24.85 22.74
C MET A 21 9.36 24.76 24.27
N PRO A 22 9.04 25.85 25.01
CA PRO A 22 9.16 25.88 26.47
C PRO A 22 8.17 24.96 27.17
N TYR A 23 7.04 24.66 26.53
CA TYR A 23 6.06 23.69 26.98
C TYR A 23 5.61 22.81 25.83
N LYS A 24 5.56 21.50 26.05
CA LYS A 24 5.14 20.50 25.06
C LYS A 24 3.97 19.71 25.65
N ASP A 25 2.79 19.88 25.07
CA ASP A 25 1.59 19.13 25.45
C ASP A 25 1.31 17.99 24.46
N ILE A 26 0.33 17.16 24.78
CA ILE A 26 -0.09 16.02 23.95
C ILE A 26 -0.43 16.43 22.51
N VAL A 27 -0.94 17.65 22.31
CA VAL A 27 -1.30 18.18 20.98
C VAL A 27 -0.04 18.43 20.16
N SER A 28 0.99 19.05 20.75
CA SER A 28 2.26 19.30 20.07
C SER A 28 2.99 17.99 19.71
N TRP A 29 2.97 16.99 20.59
CA TRP A 29 3.52 15.65 20.32
C TRP A 29 2.76 14.95 19.19
N ASN A 30 1.42 14.93 19.26
CA ASN A 30 0.59 14.27 18.25
C ASN A 30 0.71 14.94 16.88
N ALA A 31 0.82 16.27 16.84
CA ALA A 31 1.02 17.00 15.58
C ALA A 31 2.35 16.65 14.91
N LEU A 32 3.43 16.52 15.69
CA LEU A 32 4.74 16.13 15.18
C LEU A 32 4.75 14.66 14.72
N LEU A 33 4.21 13.74 15.53
CA LEU A 33 4.12 12.32 15.18
C LEU A 33 3.29 12.09 13.92
N ALA A 34 2.12 12.74 13.81
CA ALA A 34 1.26 12.62 12.65
C ALA A 34 1.96 13.06 11.36
N VAL A 35 2.66 14.20 11.39
CA VAL A 35 3.33 14.71 10.18
C VAL A 35 4.57 13.88 9.81
N LEU A 36 5.32 13.37 10.78
CA LEU A 36 6.45 12.47 10.51
C LEU A 36 5.99 11.17 9.84
N ASN A 37 4.89 10.58 10.33
CA ASN A 37 4.30 9.38 9.74
C ASN A 37 3.76 9.62 8.32
N GLN A 38 3.13 10.77 8.08
CA GLN A 38 2.65 11.15 6.74
C GLN A 38 3.78 11.34 5.72
N CYS A 39 4.97 11.77 6.17
CA CYS A 39 6.14 11.97 5.32
C CYS A 39 7.08 10.76 5.28
N SER A 40 6.60 9.57 5.67
CA SER A 40 7.37 8.31 5.67
C SER A 40 8.64 8.32 6.53
N TYR A 41 8.72 9.19 7.53
CA TYR A 41 9.82 9.24 8.52
C TYR A 41 9.49 8.37 9.74
N SER A 42 9.18 7.09 9.51
CA SER A 42 8.70 6.18 10.55
C SER A 42 9.69 6.04 11.69
N ASN A 43 10.99 5.88 11.41
CA ASN A 43 12.03 5.71 12.44
C ASN A 43 12.14 6.93 13.36
N GLU A 44 12.05 8.14 12.80
CA GLU A 44 12.04 9.38 13.55
C GLU A 44 10.76 9.49 14.40
N ALA A 45 9.60 9.10 13.86
CA ALA A 45 8.37 9.05 14.63
C ALA A 45 8.51 8.10 15.83
N LEU A 46 9.14 6.93 15.66
CA LEU A 46 9.43 6.01 16.77
C LEU A 46 10.34 6.67 17.82
N SER A 47 11.40 7.37 17.39
CA SER A 47 12.30 8.09 18.30
C SER A 47 11.56 9.15 19.11
N ILE A 48 10.73 9.97 18.46
CA ILE A 48 9.96 11.03 19.11
C ILE A 48 8.94 10.44 20.10
N PHE A 49 8.34 9.30 19.77
CA PHE A 49 7.45 8.60 20.69
C PHE A 49 8.18 8.10 21.94
N LEU A 50 9.40 7.55 21.80
CA LEU A 50 10.19 7.16 22.96
C LEU A 50 10.55 8.37 23.84
N ASP A 51 10.81 9.53 23.25
CA ASP A 51 11.05 10.77 24.00
C ASP A 51 9.81 11.28 24.71
N MET A 52 8.63 11.15 24.09
CA MET A 52 7.34 11.43 24.72
C MET A 52 7.14 10.57 25.98
N LEU A 53 7.46 9.26 25.90
CA LEU A 53 7.38 8.34 27.03
C LEU A 53 8.39 8.69 28.13
N ARG A 54 9.64 9.03 27.78
CA ARG A 54 10.66 9.49 28.74
C ARG A 54 10.27 10.80 29.43
N GLY A 55 9.53 11.65 28.73
CA GLY A 55 8.93 12.88 29.26
C GLY A 55 7.71 12.66 30.16
N ASN A 56 7.35 11.40 30.47
CA ASN A 56 6.14 11.02 31.22
C ASN A 56 4.83 11.54 30.62
N VAL A 57 4.81 11.82 29.30
CA VAL A 57 3.58 12.22 28.61
C VAL A 57 2.85 10.95 28.17
N ARG A 58 1.64 10.75 28.70
CA ARG A 58 0.84 9.56 28.40
C ARG A 58 0.31 9.60 26.97
N PRO A 59 0.58 8.58 26.14
CA PRO A 59 -0.04 8.43 24.83
C PRO A 59 -1.56 8.31 24.95
N ASN A 60 -2.28 9.00 24.06
CA ASN A 60 -3.71 8.81 23.90
C ASN A 60 -3.98 7.90 22.68
N LYS A 61 -5.26 7.57 22.45
CA LYS A 61 -5.67 6.69 21.36
C LYS A 61 -5.13 7.12 19.99
N LEU A 62 -5.18 8.42 19.70
CA LEU A 62 -4.67 8.98 18.45
C LEU A 62 -3.16 8.75 18.30
N THR A 63 -2.39 8.96 19.38
CA THR A 63 -0.96 8.64 19.42
C THR A 63 -0.74 7.17 19.10
N LEU A 64 -1.47 6.26 19.77
CA LEU A 64 -1.25 4.82 19.66
C LEU A 64 -1.54 4.29 18.25
N VAL A 65 -2.63 4.72 17.62
CA VAL A 65 -2.93 4.36 16.22
C VAL A 65 -1.80 4.83 15.29
N SER A 66 -1.38 6.09 15.43
CA SER A 66 -0.31 6.64 14.60
C SER A 66 0.99 5.85 14.76
N MET A 67 1.32 5.46 16.00
CA MET A 67 2.51 4.67 16.28
C MET A 67 2.43 3.23 15.80
N LEU A 68 1.25 2.60 15.85
CA LEU A 68 1.06 1.27 15.29
C LEU A 68 1.28 1.27 13.78
N SER A 69 0.76 2.28 13.08
CA SER A 69 1.02 2.47 11.63
C SER A 69 2.51 2.68 11.34
N ALA A 70 3.20 3.48 12.15
CA ALA A 70 4.66 3.66 12.04
C ALA A 70 5.42 2.33 12.24
N CYS A 71 5.03 1.54 13.24
CA CYS A 71 5.61 0.23 13.51
C CYS A 71 5.36 -0.74 12.35
N ALA A 72 4.16 -0.75 11.79
CA ALA A 72 3.78 -1.59 10.66
C ALA A 72 4.64 -1.29 9.42
N ASN A 73 4.91 0.00 9.15
CA ASN A 73 5.72 0.42 8.01
C ASN A 73 7.22 0.22 8.24
N ALA A 74 7.70 0.32 9.49
CA ALA A 74 9.10 0.13 9.84
C ALA A 74 9.47 -1.34 10.15
N GLY A 75 8.49 -2.23 10.25
CA GLY A 75 8.69 -3.59 10.76
C GLY A 75 9.11 -3.64 12.24
N ALA A 76 8.74 -2.62 13.04
CA ALA A 76 9.17 -2.48 14.42
C ALA A 76 8.30 -3.32 15.38
N PHE A 77 8.42 -4.64 15.27
CA PHE A 77 7.60 -5.62 15.99
C PHE A 77 7.61 -5.44 17.52
N ASP A 78 8.80 -5.30 18.13
CA ASP A 78 8.94 -5.20 19.59
C ASP A 78 8.21 -3.98 20.16
N LEU A 79 8.28 -2.86 19.46
CA LEU A 79 7.59 -1.63 19.86
C LEU A 79 6.07 -1.76 19.64
N GLY A 80 5.65 -2.39 18.55
CA GLY A 80 4.24 -2.72 18.30
C GLY A 80 3.64 -3.60 19.39
N GLN A 81 4.36 -4.65 19.82
CA GLN A 81 3.96 -5.48 20.96
C GLN A 81 3.89 -4.69 22.26
N TRP A 82 4.88 -3.82 22.52
CA TRP A 82 4.86 -2.96 23.70
C TRP A 82 3.63 -2.05 23.70
N ILE A 83 3.28 -1.46 22.55
CA ILE A 83 2.08 -0.61 22.39
C ILE A 83 0.81 -1.44 22.66
N HIS A 84 0.71 -2.66 22.13
CA HIS A 84 -0.42 -3.55 22.40
C HIS A 84 -0.56 -3.85 23.90
N ALA A 85 0.54 -4.21 24.56
CA ALA A 85 0.54 -4.45 26.01
C ALA A 85 0.22 -3.17 26.82
N TYR A 86 0.61 -1.99 26.33
CA TYR A 86 0.27 -0.71 26.94
C TYR A 86 -1.23 -0.43 26.86
N ILE A 87 -1.88 -0.72 25.72
CA ILE A 87 -3.34 -0.61 25.54
C ILE A 87 -4.08 -1.46 26.59
N ASP A 88 -3.68 -2.73 26.72
CA ASP A 88 -4.30 -3.67 27.65
C ASP A 88 -4.10 -3.25 29.11
N ARG A 89 -2.86 -2.95 29.51
CA ARG A 89 -2.52 -2.61 30.91
C ARG A 89 -3.17 -1.32 31.39
N ASN A 90 -3.47 -0.40 30.47
CA ASN A 90 -4.10 0.88 30.81
C ASN A 90 -5.61 0.89 30.56
N ASN A 91 -6.22 -0.25 30.22
CA ASN A 91 -7.64 -0.38 29.90
C ASN A 91 -8.10 0.65 28.86
N ILE A 92 -7.30 0.86 27.82
CA ILE A 92 -7.67 1.78 26.74
C ILE A 92 -8.72 1.10 25.88
N GLU A 93 -9.86 1.77 25.72
CA GLU A 93 -10.98 1.25 24.91
C GLU A 93 -10.56 1.02 23.45
N THR A 94 -10.64 -0.24 23.03
CA THR A 94 -10.34 -0.70 21.68
C THR A 94 -11.58 -0.60 20.80
N ASP A 95 -11.61 0.41 19.92
CA ASP A 95 -12.61 0.47 18.85
C ASP A 95 -12.08 -0.23 17.59
N ASN A 96 -12.94 -0.34 16.58
CA ASN A 96 -12.59 -0.95 15.30
C ASN A 96 -11.35 -0.29 14.67
N HIS A 97 -11.18 1.03 14.78
CA HIS A 97 -10.03 1.73 14.21
C HIS A 97 -8.70 1.34 14.90
N LEU A 98 -8.69 1.27 16.24
CA LEU A 98 -7.52 0.81 16.98
C LEU A 98 -7.24 -0.68 16.74
N LEU A 99 -8.27 -1.51 16.65
CA LEU A 99 -8.13 -2.93 16.30
C LEU A 99 -7.55 -3.11 14.90
N SER A 100 -8.07 -2.40 13.88
CA SER A 100 -7.53 -2.44 12.52
C SER A 100 -6.07 -2.00 12.47
N SER A 101 -5.68 -1.02 13.28
CA SER A 101 -4.27 -0.59 13.40
C SER A 101 -3.38 -1.67 14.01
N LEU A 102 -3.87 -2.42 15.01
CA LEU A 102 -3.16 -3.55 15.58
C LEU A 102 -3.04 -4.70 14.58
N ILE A 103 -4.13 -5.02 13.87
CA ILE A 103 -4.15 -6.07 12.83
C ILE A 103 -3.13 -5.75 11.74
N ASP A 104 -3.12 -4.52 11.21
CA ASP A 104 -2.16 -4.09 10.16
C ASP A 104 -0.71 -4.19 10.66
N MET A 105 -0.46 -3.77 11.90
CA MET A 105 0.85 -3.85 12.52
C MET A 105 1.34 -5.30 12.65
N TYR A 106 0.54 -6.20 13.21
CA TYR A 106 0.93 -7.62 13.35
C TYR A 106 1.09 -8.31 12.00
N ALA A 107 0.19 -8.05 11.05
CA ALA A 107 0.24 -8.64 9.72
C ALA A 107 1.50 -8.21 8.95
N LYS A 108 1.82 -6.91 8.93
CA LYS A 108 3.02 -6.41 8.25
C LYS A 108 4.33 -6.78 8.95
N CYS A 109 4.31 -6.99 10.26
CA CYS A 109 5.46 -7.47 11.01
C CYS A 109 5.66 -8.99 10.94
N GLY A 110 4.84 -9.73 10.18
CA GLY A 110 5.02 -11.17 9.97
C GLY A 110 4.37 -12.08 11.01
N SER A 111 3.59 -11.53 11.95
CA SER A 111 2.93 -12.29 13.02
C SER A 111 1.45 -12.46 12.71
N ILE A 112 1.17 -13.20 11.63
CA ILE A 112 -0.17 -13.31 11.05
C ILE A 112 -1.19 -13.93 12.01
N GLU A 113 -0.76 -14.85 12.89
CA GLU A 113 -1.62 -15.54 13.84
C GLU A 113 -2.28 -14.57 14.84
N ILE A 114 -1.52 -13.58 15.33
CA ILE A 114 -2.06 -12.55 16.22
C ILE A 114 -3.00 -11.61 15.47
N ALA A 115 -2.66 -11.25 14.23
CA ALA A 115 -3.52 -10.39 13.40
C ALA A 115 -4.89 -11.03 13.18
N VAL A 116 -4.91 -12.34 12.97
CA VAL A 116 -6.09 -13.18 12.82
C VAL A 116 -6.95 -13.22 14.08
N GLU A 117 -6.33 -13.44 15.24
CA GLU A 117 -7.04 -13.45 16.52
C GLU A 117 -7.71 -12.10 16.79
N LEU A 118 -7.05 -11.00 16.44
CA LEU A 118 -7.59 -9.66 16.55
C LEU A 118 -8.72 -9.42 15.54
N PHE A 119 -8.56 -9.87 14.30
CA PHE A 119 -9.59 -9.80 13.27
C PHE A 119 -10.87 -10.52 13.69
N ALA A 120 -10.76 -11.70 14.31
CA ALA A 120 -11.91 -12.43 14.86
C ALA A 120 -12.67 -11.63 15.93
N LYS A 121 -11.97 -10.81 16.73
CA LYS A 121 -12.57 -9.97 17.78
C LYS A 121 -13.30 -8.73 17.24
N VAL A 122 -13.05 -8.30 16.00
CA VAL A 122 -13.71 -7.12 15.43
C VAL A 122 -15.19 -7.40 15.16
N GLN A 123 -16.04 -6.63 15.83
CA GLN A 123 -17.48 -6.61 15.59
C GLN A 123 -17.79 -5.69 14.41
N ASN A 124 -18.68 -6.11 13.50
CA ASN A 124 -19.06 -5.34 12.31
C ASN A 124 -17.84 -4.83 11.54
N LYS A 125 -17.10 -5.76 10.93
CA LYS A 125 -15.90 -5.48 10.14
C LYS A 125 -16.24 -4.54 8.98
N ASP A 126 -15.56 -3.41 8.93
CA ASP A 126 -15.66 -2.46 7.83
C ASP A 126 -14.72 -2.84 6.68
N LEU A 127 -14.85 -2.14 5.54
CA LEU A 127 -13.99 -2.32 4.37
C LEU A 127 -12.50 -2.34 4.75
N LEU A 128 -12.06 -1.35 5.54
CA LEU A 128 -10.67 -1.23 5.97
C LEU A 128 -10.18 -2.50 6.69
N THR A 129 -10.97 -3.04 7.62
CA THR A 129 -10.62 -4.24 8.37
C THR A 129 -10.45 -5.46 7.46
N TRP A 130 -11.36 -5.64 6.50
CA TRP A 130 -11.28 -6.70 5.50
C TRP A 130 -10.03 -6.55 4.61
N SER A 131 -9.81 -5.36 4.03
CA SER A 131 -8.69 -5.09 3.14
C SER A 131 -7.34 -5.33 3.82
N ILE A 132 -7.18 -4.90 5.08
CA ILE A 132 -5.97 -5.13 5.87
C ILE A 132 -5.70 -6.62 6.03
N MET A 133 -6.70 -7.42 6.42
CA MET A 133 -6.53 -8.84 6.67
C MET A 133 -6.26 -9.63 5.38
N ILE A 134 -6.99 -9.33 4.29
CA ILE A 134 -6.79 -9.92 2.96
C ILE A 134 -5.36 -9.68 2.48
N ARG A 135 -4.89 -8.42 2.54
CA ARG A 135 -3.52 -8.06 2.17
C ARG A 135 -2.49 -8.71 3.10
N GLY A 136 -2.77 -8.73 4.41
CA GLY A 136 -1.92 -9.35 5.42
C GLY A 136 -1.65 -10.82 5.13
N LEU A 137 -2.70 -11.60 4.81
CA LEU A 137 -2.57 -13.00 4.42
C LEU A 137 -1.75 -13.16 3.14
N ALA A 138 -2.02 -12.33 2.13
CA ALA A 138 -1.29 -12.36 0.86
C ALA A 138 0.22 -12.10 1.05
N MET A 139 0.59 -11.11 1.88
CA MET A 139 1.97 -10.75 2.18
C MET A 139 2.71 -11.82 2.99
N ASN A 140 1.99 -12.61 3.79
CA ASN A 140 2.56 -13.68 4.61
C ASN A 140 2.51 -15.06 3.93
N GLY A 141 2.27 -15.12 2.62
CA GLY A 141 2.28 -16.37 1.85
C GLY A 141 1.01 -17.22 1.97
N HIS A 142 -0.02 -16.73 2.66
CA HIS A 142 -1.31 -17.40 2.82
C HIS A 142 -2.29 -17.03 1.71
N GLY A 143 -1.87 -17.21 0.45
CA GLY A 143 -2.60 -16.76 -0.74
C GLY A 143 -4.02 -17.35 -0.85
N ASN A 144 -4.20 -18.65 -0.62
CA ASN A 144 -5.54 -19.26 -0.70
C ASN A 144 -6.49 -18.70 0.36
N LEU A 145 -6.03 -18.57 1.61
CA LEU A 145 -6.82 -18.00 2.70
C LEU A 145 -7.19 -16.53 2.45
N SER A 146 -6.28 -15.77 1.82
CA SER A 146 -6.56 -14.40 1.38
C SER A 146 -7.74 -14.35 0.39
N LEU A 147 -7.78 -15.28 -0.56
CA LEU A 147 -8.88 -15.39 -1.53
C LEU A 147 -10.18 -15.85 -0.89
N ASP A 148 -10.13 -16.84 0.00
CA ASP A 148 -11.31 -17.32 0.72
C ASP A 148 -11.91 -16.20 1.58
N LEU A 149 -11.07 -15.41 2.25
CA LEU A 149 -11.49 -14.25 3.04
C LEU A 149 -12.09 -13.13 2.17
N PHE A 150 -11.58 -12.96 0.96
CA PHE A 150 -12.16 -12.04 -0.02
C PHE A 150 -13.54 -12.50 -0.50
N GLU A 151 -13.74 -13.78 -0.78
CA GLU A 151 -15.07 -14.31 -1.11
C GLU A 151 -16.05 -14.16 0.06
N GLU A 152 -15.58 -14.38 1.30
CA GLU A 152 -16.38 -14.13 2.51
C GLU A 152 -16.79 -12.65 2.61
N MET A 153 -15.86 -11.71 2.41
CA MET A 153 -16.15 -10.28 2.37
C MET A 153 -17.29 -9.95 1.39
N LEU A 154 -17.30 -10.57 0.20
CA LEU A 154 -18.36 -10.39 -0.79
C LEU A 154 -19.71 -10.96 -0.32
N GLN A 155 -19.71 -12.11 0.36
CA GLN A 155 -20.93 -12.71 0.92
C GLN A 155 -21.55 -11.84 2.03
N PHE A 156 -20.71 -11.13 2.80
CA PHE A 156 -21.17 -10.13 3.77
C PHE A 156 -21.64 -8.83 3.12
N GLY A 157 -21.57 -8.69 1.79
CA GLY A 157 -22.02 -7.52 1.05
C GLY A 157 -21.11 -6.31 1.20
N VAL A 158 -19.85 -6.51 1.60
CA VAL A 158 -18.86 -5.43 1.69
C VAL A 158 -18.22 -5.26 0.31
N GLU A 159 -18.38 -4.07 -0.29
CA GLU A 159 -17.83 -3.80 -1.62
C GLU A 159 -16.31 -3.61 -1.55
N PRO A 160 -15.52 -4.34 -2.35
CA PRO A 160 -14.07 -4.19 -2.41
C PRO A 160 -13.65 -2.91 -3.14
N ASP A 161 -12.53 -2.36 -2.69
CA ASP A 161 -11.88 -1.18 -3.28
C ASP A 161 -10.55 -1.54 -3.97
N SER A 162 -9.89 -0.50 -4.52
CA SER A 162 -8.57 -0.57 -5.15
C SER A 162 -7.56 -1.33 -4.28
N ILE A 163 -7.49 -1.00 -2.98
CA ILE A 163 -6.55 -1.62 -2.03
C ILE A 163 -6.86 -3.10 -1.79
N THR A 164 -8.14 -3.45 -1.71
CA THR A 164 -8.60 -4.84 -1.56
C THR A 164 -8.15 -5.67 -2.75
N PHE A 165 -8.31 -5.17 -3.97
CA PHE A 165 -7.88 -5.87 -5.17
C PHE A 165 -6.36 -6.01 -5.27
N ILE A 166 -5.58 -5.05 -4.80
CA ILE A 166 -4.12 -5.22 -4.68
C ILE A 166 -3.78 -6.44 -3.81
N GLY A 167 -4.47 -6.62 -2.68
CA GLY A 167 -4.31 -7.80 -1.82
C GLY A 167 -4.63 -9.11 -2.53
N VAL A 168 -5.78 -9.18 -3.21
CA VAL A 168 -6.24 -10.36 -3.96
C VAL A 168 -5.31 -10.71 -5.13
N LEU A 169 -4.87 -9.70 -5.89
CA LEU A 169 -3.96 -9.90 -7.01
C LEU A 169 -2.57 -10.33 -6.51
N SER A 170 -2.09 -9.76 -5.41
CA SER A 170 -0.85 -10.19 -4.75
C SER A 170 -0.94 -11.66 -4.31
N ALA A 171 -2.07 -12.06 -3.71
CA ALA A 171 -2.31 -13.44 -3.31
C ALA A 171 -2.25 -14.40 -4.51
N CYS A 172 -2.89 -14.02 -5.63
CA CYS A 172 -2.82 -14.80 -6.87
C CYS A 172 -1.40 -14.88 -7.41
N SER A 173 -0.65 -13.79 -7.37
CA SER A 173 0.73 -13.70 -7.84
C SER A 173 1.65 -14.62 -7.04
N HIS A 174 1.62 -14.52 -5.70
CA HIS A 174 2.44 -15.33 -4.80
C HIS A 174 2.08 -16.82 -4.87
N ALA A 175 0.82 -17.16 -5.10
CA ALA A 175 0.35 -18.54 -5.24
C ALA A 175 0.48 -19.11 -6.67
N GLY A 176 0.94 -18.32 -7.65
CA GLY A 176 1.02 -18.75 -9.05
C GLY A 176 -0.34 -18.99 -9.73
N LEU A 177 -1.43 -18.42 -9.20
CA LEU A 177 -2.80 -18.60 -9.67
C LEU A 177 -3.13 -17.62 -10.79
N VAL A 178 -2.45 -17.76 -11.93
CA VAL A 178 -2.52 -16.81 -13.06
C VAL A 178 -3.95 -16.61 -13.58
N ASP A 179 -4.73 -17.68 -13.70
CA ASP A 179 -6.12 -17.60 -14.18
C ASP A 179 -7.03 -16.85 -13.20
N LYS A 180 -6.88 -17.09 -11.89
CA LYS A 180 -7.63 -16.35 -10.86
C LYS A 180 -7.21 -14.89 -10.82
N GLY A 181 -5.91 -14.60 -10.94
CA GLY A 181 -5.40 -13.23 -11.02
C GLY A 181 -6.06 -12.45 -12.17
N ARG A 182 -6.13 -13.04 -13.37
CA ARG A 182 -6.84 -12.44 -14.51
C ARG A 182 -8.33 -12.25 -14.23
N HIS A 183 -8.98 -13.25 -13.64
CA HIS A 183 -10.39 -13.19 -13.31
C HIS A 183 -10.70 -12.02 -12.36
N TYR A 184 -9.94 -11.89 -11.27
CA TYR A 184 -10.15 -10.80 -10.31
C TYR A 184 -9.77 -9.43 -10.88
N PHE A 185 -8.77 -9.34 -11.75
CA PHE A 185 -8.45 -8.10 -12.47
C PHE A 185 -9.57 -7.66 -13.43
N ASP A 186 -10.16 -8.59 -14.18
CA ASP A 186 -11.33 -8.32 -15.02
C ASP A 186 -12.54 -7.94 -14.16
N MET A 187 -12.74 -8.58 -13.02
CA MET A 187 -13.83 -8.23 -12.09
C MET A 187 -13.67 -6.82 -11.54
N MET A 188 -12.47 -6.45 -11.08
CA MET A 188 -12.14 -5.11 -10.60
C MET A 188 -12.51 -4.02 -11.63
N THR A 189 -12.13 -4.22 -12.88
CA THR A 189 -12.33 -3.23 -13.95
C THR A 189 -13.76 -3.22 -14.51
N ARG A 190 -14.35 -4.40 -14.73
CA ARG A 190 -15.63 -4.52 -15.42
C ARG A 190 -16.83 -4.45 -14.51
N LEU A 191 -16.77 -5.11 -13.34
CA LEU A 191 -17.87 -5.15 -12.39
C LEU A 191 -17.81 -3.95 -11.44
N TYR A 192 -16.66 -3.72 -10.80
CA TYR A 192 -16.50 -2.67 -9.80
C TYR A 192 -16.07 -1.30 -10.38
N LYS A 193 -15.78 -1.23 -11.69
CA LYS A 193 -15.37 0.01 -12.39
C LYS A 193 -14.17 0.71 -11.74
N ILE A 194 -13.30 -0.05 -11.09
CA ILE A 194 -12.08 0.47 -10.49
C ILE A 194 -11.02 0.57 -11.59
N SER A 195 -10.47 1.78 -11.76
CA SER A 195 -9.40 2.01 -12.73
C SER A 195 -8.09 1.39 -12.23
N PRO A 196 -7.40 0.55 -13.02
CA PRO A 196 -6.13 -0.03 -12.60
C PRO A 196 -5.03 1.02 -12.42
N GLU A 197 -4.43 1.02 -11.24
CA GLU A 197 -3.21 1.76 -10.88
C GLU A 197 -1.95 0.89 -11.06
N ALA A 198 -0.76 1.51 -10.96
CA ALA A 198 0.53 0.83 -11.15
C ALA A 198 0.71 -0.41 -10.26
N GLU A 199 0.20 -0.37 -9.03
CA GLU A 199 0.29 -1.50 -8.09
C GLU A 199 -0.48 -2.73 -8.57
N HIS A 200 -1.65 -2.55 -9.21
CA HIS A 200 -2.43 -3.68 -9.75
C HIS A 200 -1.68 -4.39 -10.89
N TYR A 201 -1.08 -3.61 -11.79
CA TYR A 201 -0.27 -4.14 -12.89
C TYR A 201 0.98 -4.86 -12.38
N SER A 202 1.62 -4.30 -11.36
CA SER A 202 2.75 -4.95 -10.66
C SER A 202 2.36 -6.33 -10.13
N CYS A 203 1.21 -6.44 -9.45
CA CYS A 203 0.72 -7.72 -8.93
C CYS A 203 0.45 -8.75 -10.03
N MET A 204 -0.04 -8.30 -11.20
CA MET A 204 -0.30 -9.15 -12.36
C MET A 204 0.96 -9.64 -13.07
N GLY A 205 2.15 -9.17 -12.68
CA GLY A 205 3.40 -9.44 -13.40
C GLY A 205 3.43 -8.81 -14.79
N VAL A 206 2.55 -7.84 -15.05
CA VAL A 206 2.49 -7.10 -16.31
C VAL A 206 3.08 -5.73 -16.05
N ALA A 207 4.31 -5.49 -16.50
CA ALA A 207 4.85 -4.13 -16.46
C ALA A 207 3.97 -3.25 -17.35
N LYS A 208 3.55 -2.07 -16.84
CA LYS A 208 2.99 -1.03 -17.70
C LYS A 208 4.05 -0.73 -18.75
N LEU A 209 3.75 -1.07 -20.01
CA LEU A 209 4.66 -0.73 -21.08
C LEU A 209 4.79 0.80 -21.09
N PRO A 210 6.02 1.34 -21.06
CA PRO A 210 6.22 2.77 -21.24
C PRO A 210 5.46 3.23 -22.49
N GLY A 211 4.93 4.46 -22.46
CA GLY A 211 4.18 5.02 -23.58
C GLY A 211 4.97 4.79 -24.86
N CYS A 212 4.39 4.04 -25.80
CA CYS A 212 5.05 3.64 -27.03
C CYS A 212 4.53 4.50 -28.19
N SER A 213 5.43 5.08 -28.95
CA SER A 213 5.13 5.72 -30.24
C SER A 213 5.72 4.85 -31.33
N CYS A 214 4.93 4.49 -32.34
CA CYS A 214 5.46 3.78 -33.50
C CYS A 214 5.53 4.73 -34.71
N ILE A 215 6.63 4.69 -35.45
CA ILE A 215 6.79 5.40 -36.72
C ILE A 215 7.00 4.35 -37.80
N GLU A 216 6.17 4.38 -38.85
CA GLU A 216 6.36 3.55 -40.04
C GLU A 216 7.18 4.31 -41.08
N LEU A 217 8.36 3.79 -41.41
CA LEU A 217 9.22 4.33 -42.46
C LEU A 217 9.50 3.22 -43.48
N ASN A 218 9.08 3.45 -44.73
CA ASN A 218 9.30 2.53 -45.85
C ASN A 218 8.82 1.08 -45.59
N GLY A 219 7.67 0.93 -44.92
CA GLY A 219 7.08 -0.38 -44.60
C GLY A 219 7.72 -1.08 -43.38
N VAL A 220 8.63 -0.42 -42.67
CA VAL A 220 9.19 -0.89 -41.40
C VAL A 220 8.57 -0.08 -40.27
N VAL A 221 7.86 -0.75 -39.37
CA VAL A 221 7.35 -0.16 -38.14
C VAL A 221 8.47 -0.16 -37.11
N GLN A 222 8.82 1.02 -36.61
CA GLN A 222 9.78 1.18 -35.53
C GLN A 222 9.07 1.70 -34.28
N GLU A 223 9.20 0.97 -33.18
CA GLU A 223 8.61 1.31 -31.89
C GLU A 223 9.62 2.10 -31.04
N PHE A 224 9.14 3.15 -30.38
CA PHE A 224 9.89 4.00 -29.46
C PHE A 224 9.20 4.00 -28.11
N PHE A 225 9.90 3.53 -27.08
CA PHE A 225 9.37 3.50 -25.73
C PHE A 225 9.77 4.77 -24.98
N ALA A 226 8.85 5.33 -24.19
CA ALA A 226 9.17 6.41 -23.27
C ALA A 226 10.28 5.99 -22.30
N GLY A 227 11.38 6.75 -22.25
CA GLY A 227 12.59 6.43 -21.49
C GLY A 227 13.62 5.57 -22.23
N ASP A 228 13.40 5.20 -23.49
CA ASP A 228 14.34 4.39 -24.27
C ASP A 228 15.66 5.15 -24.57
N ILE A 229 16.79 4.52 -24.23
CA ILE A 229 18.16 5.04 -24.44
C ILE A 229 18.94 4.26 -25.50
N SER A 230 18.28 3.34 -26.22
CA SER A 230 18.92 2.44 -27.19
C SER A 230 19.47 3.18 -28.42
N HIS A 231 18.98 4.40 -28.68
CA HIS A 231 19.43 5.21 -29.82
C HIS A 231 20.74 5.95 -29.50
N PRO A 232 21.76 5.95 -30.37
CA PRO A 232 23.05 6.63 -30.14
C PRO A 232 22.97 8.14 -29.87
N GLN A 233 21.82 8.76 -30.17
CA GLN A 233 21.54 10.18 -29.96
C GLN A 233 20.45 10.42 -28.90
N CYS A 234 20.12 9.44 -28.05
CA CYS A 234 19.01 9.53 -27.10
C CYS A 234 19.10 10.78 -26.21
N GLU A 235 20.31 11.14 -25.76
CA GLU A 235 20.55 12.32 -24.93
C GLU A 235 20.10 13.62 -25.63
N GLN A 236 20.36 13.73 -26.94
CA GLN A 236 19.96 14.89 -27.72
C GLN A 236 18.45 14.92 -28.00
N ILE A 237 17.83 13.74 -28.19
CA ILE A 237 16.39 13.61 -28.37
C ILE A 237 15.65 14.05 -27.10
N TYR A 238 16.04 13.54 -25.92
CA TYR A 238 15.41 13.93 -24.66
C TYR A 238 15.64 15.41 -24.32
N ARG A 239 16.83 15.95 -24.62
CA ARG A 239 17.10 17.38 -24.45
C ARG A 239 16.16 18.26 -25.27
N ILE A 240 15.86 17.87 -26.51
CA ILE A 240 14.91 18.57 -27.38
C ILE A 240 13.47 18.41 -26.85
N LEU A 241 13.10 17.21 -26.39
CA LEU A 241 11.78 16.98 -25.79
C LEU A 241 11.54 17.86 -24.55
N GLU A 242 12.53 17.97 -23.66
CA GLU A 242 12.46 18.88 -22.50
C GLU A 242 12.35 20.36 -22.90
N GLU A 243 12.99 20.75 -24.01
CA GLU A 243 12.90 22.11 -24.54
C GLU A 243 11.50 22.36 -25.13
N LEU A 244 10.93 21.39 -25.84
CA LEU A 244 9.58 21.46 -26.38
C LEU A 244 8.53 21.47 -25.27
N GLU A 245 8.65 20.65 -24.23
CA GLU A 245 7.75 20.67 -23.07
C GLU A 245 7.76 22.02 -22.35
N ARG A 246 8.94 22.63 -22.18
CA ARG A 246 9.05 24.01 -21.65
C ARG A 246 8.35 25.03 -22.52
N HIS A 247 8.43 24.90 -23.84
CA HIS A 247 7.71 25.78 -24.77
C HIS A 247 6.20 25.52 -24.74
N MET A 248 5.75 24.27 -24.69
CA MET A 248 4.32 23.94 -24.62
C MET A 248 3.69 24.37 -23.29
N GLY A 249 4.41 24.26 -22.16
CA GLY A 249 3.96 24.77 -20.86
C GLY A 249 3.79 26.30 -20.82
N SER A 250 4.41 27.04 -21.75
CA SER A 250 4.17 28.47 -21.92
C SER A 250 2.93 28.80 -22.77
N ILE A 251 2.40 27.81 -23.51
CA ILE A 251 1.28 27.95 -24.45
C ILE A 251 -0.06 27.50 -23.82
N ASP A 252 -0.04 26.75 -22.72
CA ASP A 252 -1.20 26.11 -22.06
C ASP A 252 -2.21 27.08 -21.38
N ARG A 253 -2.20 28.38 -21.75
CA ARG A 253 -3.26 29.34 -21.40
C ARG A 253 -4.47 29.31 -22.37
N ILE A 254 -4.53 28.39 -23.33
CA ILE A 254 -5.66 28.33 -24.29
C ILE A 254 -6.26 26.92 -24.38
N GLN A 255 -7.32 26.73 -23.57
CA GLN A 255 -8.47 25.81 -23.70
C GLN A 255 -8.24 24.34 -24.12
N ASN A 256 -8.14 23.46 -23.12
CA ASN A 256 -8.38 22.02 -23.27
C ASN A 256 -9.89 21.71 -23.29
N HIS A 257 -10.41 21.32 -24.47
CA HIS A 257 -11.63 20.53 -24.58
C HIS A 257 -11.27 19.08 -24.94
N ASN A 258 -11.60 18.16 -24.02
CA ASN A 258 -11.70 16.70 -24.12
C ASN A 258 -11.57 16.06 -25.52
N VAL A 259 -10.81 14.96 -25.62
CA VAL A 259 -11.34 13.66 -26.10
C VAL A 259 -10.60 12.52 -25.41
N ALA A 260 -11.35 11.68 -24.68
CA ALA A 260 -10.94 10.37 -24.22
C ALA A 260 -10.84 9.41 -25.42
N GLY A 261 -9.67 8.81 -25.66
CA GLY A 261 -9.46 7.79 -26.68
C GLY A 261 -9.38 6.40 -26.04
N GLU A 262 -10.33 5.53 -26.38
CA GLU A 262 -10.28 4.09 -26.09
C GLU A 262 -9.00 3.46 -26.68
N VAL A 263 -8.23 2.73 -25.87
CA VAL A 263 -7.10 1.93 -26.34
C VAL A 263 -7.51 0.47 -26.39
N ARG A 264 -7.59 -0.10 -27.59
CA ARG A 264 -7.72 -1.55 -27.83
C ARG A 264 -6.36 -2.21 -27.64
N LEU A 265 -6.26 -3.16 -26.71
CA LEU A 265 -5.09 -4.01 -26.47
C LEU A 265 -5.00 -5.15 -27.51
N CYS A 266 -3.88 -5.23 -28.24
CA CYS A 266 -3.49 -6.43 -28.98
C CYS A 266 -2.63 -7.32 -28.05
N LEU A 267 -3.12 -8.53 -27.74
CA LEU A 267 -2.41 -9.53 -26.94
C LEU A 267 -1.37 -10.30 -27.80
N PRO A 268 -0.16 -10.59 -27.30
CA PRO A 268 0.73 -11.56 -27.92
C PRO A 268 0.25 -13.00 -27.68
N LYS A 269 0.38 -13.85 -28.70
CA LYS A 269 0.07 -15.29 -28.64
C LYS A 269 1.07 -16.04 -27.74
N ALA A 270 0.54 -17.05 -27.05
CA ALA A 270 1.24 -17.95 -26.13
C ALA A 270 2.42 -18.72 -26.76
N SER A 271 3.48 -18.87 -25.98
CA SER A 271 4.46 -19.96 -26.08
C SER A 271 4.58 -20.66 -24.72
N SER A 272 4.74 -21.98 -24.77
CA SER A 272 4.51 -22.97 -23.72
C SER A 272 5.74 -23.24 -22.82
N PRO A 273 5.67 -24.17 -21.84
CA PRO A 273 5.95 -23.91 -20.42
C PRO A 273 7.39 -24.19 -19.99
N LEU A 274 7.90 -23.40 -19.05
CA LEU A 274 9.11 -23.71 -18.29
C LEU A 274 8.74 -24.27 -16.90
N SER A 275 9.51 -25.27 -16.51
CA SER A 275 9.39 -26.21 -15.39
C SER A 275 9.14 -25.59 -14.00
N SER A 276 8.33 -26.29 -13.20
CA SER A 276 7.98 -26.01 -11.80
C SER A 276 9.16 -26.11 -10.82
N PRO A 277 9.29 -25.20 -9.85
CA PRO A 277 10.04 -25.42 -8.61
C PRO A 277 9.14 -26.03 -7.50
N PRO A 278 9.73 -26.53 -6.40
CA PRO A 278 9.09 -27.50 -5.52
C PRO A 278 8.07 -26.88 -4.55
N VAL A 279 7.07 -27.71 -4.22
CA VAL A 279 6.01 -27.48 -3.24
C VAL A 279 6.61 -27.48 -1.83
N TYR A 280 6.38 -26.39 -1.09
CA TYR A 280 6.58 -26.35 0.36
C TYR A 280 5.23 -26.54 1.05
N GLU A 281 4.94 -27.77 1.47
CA GLU A 281 3.91 -28.08 2.45
C GLU A 281 4.51 -27.96 3.86
N ALA A 282 4.00 -27.05 4.68
CA ALA A 282 3.80 -27.22 6.13
C ALA A 282 3.34 -25.90 6.77
N ALA A 283 2.11 -25.91 7.31
CA ALA A 283 1.59 -25.12 8.45
C ALA A 283 0.12 -24.62 8.27
N GLU A 284 -0.78 -25.42 7.71
CA GLU A 284 -2.20 -25.05 7.59
C GLU A 284 -3.06 -25.39 8.83
N GLY A 285 -2.49 -26.10 9.81
CA GLY A 285 -3.27 -26.72 10.90
C GLY A 285 -3.86 -25.76 11.95
N SER A 286 -3.28 -24.57 12.16
CA SER A 286 -3.74 -23.65 13.21
C SER A 286 -4.65 -22.53 12.69
N ILE A 287 -4.53 -22.19 11.40
CA ILE A 287 -5.29 -21.09 10.78
C ILE A 287 -6.68 -21.56 10.33
N MET A 288 -6.81 -22.80 9.85
CA MET A 288 -8.08 -23.38 9.36
C MET A 288 -9.18 -23.52 10.43
N ASN A 289 -8.82 -23.50 11.72
CA ASN A 289 -9.81 -23.65 12.80
C ASN A 289 -10.72 -22.42 12.96
N TRP A 290 -10.37 -21.23 12.44
CA TRP A 290 -11.26 -20.07 12.55
C TRP A 290 -12.45 -20.14 11.61
N MET A 291 -12.29 -20.75 10.43
CA MET A 291 -13.35 -20.77 9.39
C MET A 291 -14.56 -21.60 9.80
N ASN A 292 -14.42 -22.41 10.86
CA ASN A 292 -15.45 -23.34 11.35
C ASN A 292 -16.15 -22.88 12.63
N VAL A 293 -15.94 -21.64 13.10
CA VAL A 293 -16.63 -21.09 14.28
C VAL A 293 -17.63 -20.03 13.83
N GLN A 294 -18.84 -20.49 13.47
CA GLN A 294 -20.06 -19.67 13.36
C GLN A 294 -20.97 -19.94 14.56
#